data_AF-A0A0D6P639-F1
#
_entry.id   AF-A0A0D6P639-F1
#
_cell.length_a   1.000
_cell.length_b   1.000
_cell.length_c   1.000
_cell.angle_alpha   90.00
_cell.angle_beta   90.00
_cell.angle_gamma   90.00
#
_symmetry.space_group_name_H-M   'P 1'
#
loop_
_entity.id
_entity.type
_entity.pdbx_description
1 polymer ?
#
loop_
_entity_poly.entity_id
_entity_poly.type
_entity_poly.pdbx_seq_one_letter_code
_entity_poly.pdbx_strand_id
1 'polypeptide(L)'
;MDRNIVYAGSIPLDTDVLSLNRNAMVALGFLAQACLGEGPYVDGLACTPTSPPSLGVVVGPGSITQLSVVDTAAYGSLPADAADPLVKMGVNLTSTSFALAAPSTAGQAIAYLLQATLIETDVNPIVLPYYNAANPSQPYTGPNNAGTSQNTQRVQRVQLQLKAGAPATVGAQTLPPVDNGWVGLYAITMTYGQLAVGTADIAVLPQAPFVAYKLPQLRPGFGSGVQTFAQSGAFVVPAGVTQVEVELWGGGSGSFASTSTAPSGGGSGGGYARRRIAGLTPGLSVPVTVGSGGSAGGIGGPLPGAGGTSSFGTYVSATGGSLNAQATLGSPQNGATPSGVGVNGDFNAGGSNGQAGISNVGGIGGAAPLGGTQNSGTTANSGVFPGGGASGAGTGPAGNTAYAGGAGAAGFVIVRW
;
A
#
# COMPACT_ATOMS: atom_id res chain seq x y z
N MET A 1 25.26 -2.63 24.32
CA MET A 1 25.71 -4.02 24.44
C MET A 1 26.62 -4.09 25.65
N ASP A 2 26.22 -4.87 26.65
CA ASP A 2 27.01 -5.04 27.87
C ASP A 2 28.22 -5.94 27.59
N ARG A 3 29.33 -5.64 28.25
CA ARG A 3 30.62 -6.29 28.01
C ARG A 3 31.28 -6.66 29.33
N ASN A 4 31.62 -7.94 29.49
CA ASN A 4 32.41 -8.40 30.62
C ASN A 4 33.84 -7.86 30.51
N ILE A 5 34.41 -7.45 31.64
CA ILE A 5 35.83 -7.09 31.76
C ILE A 5 36.55 -8.27 32.40
N VAL A 6 37.53 -8.83 31.69
CA VAL A 6 38.38 -9.93 32.18
C VAL A 6 39.80 -9.38 32.36
N TYR A 7 40.47 -9.76 33.46
CA TYR A 7 41.78 -9.24 33.83
C TYR A 7 42.90 -10.25 33.58
N ALA A 8 44.11 -9.76 33.38
CA ALA A 8 45.28 -10.64 33.29
C ALA A 8 45.48 -11.40 34.61
N GLY A 9 45.57 -12.72 34.54
CA GLY A 9 45.75 -13.61 35.69
C GLY A 9 44.47 -14.01 36.42
N SER A 10 43.28 -13.53 36.02
CA SER A 10 42.01 -14.06 36.55
C SER A 10 41.71 -15.44 35.99
N ILE A 11 41.11 -16.32 36.81
CA ILE A 11 40.64 -17.64 36.37
C ILE A 11 39.46 -17.43 35.39
N PRO A 12 39.54 -17.91 34.13
CA PRO A 12 38.42 -17.82 33.20
C PRO A 12 37.24 -18.64 33.71
N LEU A 13 36.06 -18.03 33.71
CA LEU A 13 34.80 -18.73 33.98
C LEU A 13 34.07 -19.01 32.68
N ASP A 14 33.31 -20.09 32.62
CA ASP A 14 32.43 -20.37 31.48
C ASP A 14 31.36 -19.27 31.31
N THR A 15 30.92 -18.66 32.43
CA THR A 15 30.02 -17.50 32.43
C THR A 15 30.58 -16.31 31.67
N ASP A 16 31.91 -16.14 31.54
CA ASP A 16 32.49 -15.04 30.77
C ASP A 16 32.13 -15.13 29.29
N VAL A 17 32.16 -16.35 28.74
CA VAL A 17 31.80 -16.62 27.33
C VAL A 17 30.29 -16.63 27.16
N LEU A 18 29.57 -17.30 28.06
CA LEU A 18 28.12 -17.42 27.99
C LEU A 18 27.44 -16.04 28.10
N SER A 19 27.94 -15.15 28.95
CA SER A 19 27.39 -13.80 29.12
C SER A 19 27.59 -12.95 27.86
N LEU A 20 28.73 -13.09 27.19
CA LEU A 20 28.99 -12.38 25.93
C LEU A 20 28.00 -12.78 24.83
N ASN A 21 27.68 -14.08 24.72
CA ASN A 21 26.68 -14.58 23.78
C ASN A 21 25.27 -14.04 24.11
N ARG A 22 24.88 -14.06 25.39
CA ARG A 22 23.59 -13.50 25.85
C ARG A 22 23.51 -12.00 25.56
N ASN A 23 24.53 -11.24 25.91
CA ASN A 23 24.55 -9.77 25.71
C ASN A 23 24.47 -9.39 24.22
N ALA A 24 25.06 -10.21 23.34
CA ALA A 24 24.91 -10.04 21.89
C ALA A 24 23.47 -10.28 21.43
N MET A 25 22.84 -11.35 21.91
CA MET A 25 21.44 -11.65 21.62
C MET A 25 20.52 -10.53 22.11
N VAL A 26 20.71 -10.03 23.33
CA VAL A 26 19.94 -8.91 23.89
C VAL A 26 20.10 -7.65 23.02
N ALA A 27 21.32 -7.29 22.65
CA ALA A 27 21.58 -6.12 21.80
C ALA A 27 20.92 -6.24 20.42
N LEU A 28 20.97 -7.43 19.80
CA LEU A 28 20.30 -7.70 18.53
C LEU A 28 18.77 -7.69 18.67
N GLY A 29 18.22 -8.17 19.78
CA GLY A 29 16.79 -8.16 20.03
C GLY A 29 16.23 -6.75 20.15
N PHE A 30 16.89 -5.86 20.90
CA PHE A 30 16.49 -4.45 20.96
C PHE A 30 16.65 -3.72 19.62
N LEU A 31 17.67 -4.07 18.82
CA LEU A 31 17.79 -3.55 17.46
C LEU A 31 16.63 -4.02 16.57
N ALA A 32 16.26 -5.30 16.65
CA ALA A 32 15.11 -5.84 15.91
C ALA A 32 13.80 -5.17 16.35
N GLN A 33 13.60 -4.96 17.65
CA GLN A 33 12.45 -4.25 18.21
C GLN A 33 12.40 -2.80 17.74
N ALA A 34 13.53 -2.09 17.68
CA ALA A 34 13.57 -0.71 17.19
C ALA A 34 13.20 -0.60 15.70
N CYS A 35 13.52 -1.62 14.90
CA CYS A 35 13.25 -1.64 13.46
C CYS A 35 11.87 -2.17 13.10
N LEU A 36 11.38 -3.20 13.81
CA LEU A 36 10.18 -3.95 13.46
C LEU A 36 9.05 -3.79 14.49
N GLY A 37 9.36 -3.46 15.74
CA GLY A 37 8.41 -3.51 16.85
C GLY A 37 8.40 -4.89 17.54
N GLU A 38 7.35 -5.15 18.34
CA GLU A 38 7.24 -6.36 19.18
C GLU A 38 6.41 -7.49 18.55
N GLY A 39 5.74 -7.21 17.42
CA GLY A 39 4.93 -8.20 16.73
C GLY A 39 5.75 -9.38 16.20
N PRO A 40 5.09 -10.51 15.87
CA PRO A 40 5.75 -11.53 15.08
C PRO A 40 5.92 -10.99 13.64
N TYR A 41 7.14 -10.98 13.12
CA TYR A 41 7.44 -10.59 11.74
C TYR A 41 8.21 -11.70 11.04
N VAL A 42 7.86 -11.96 9.79
CA VAL A 42 8.43 -13.05 9.01
C VAL A 42 9.14 -12.50 7.79
N ASP A 43 10.31 -13.08 7.49
CA ASP A 43 11.07 -12.76 6.30
C ASP A 43 11.57 -14.01 5.58
N GLY A 44 11.59 -13.98 4.25
CA GLY A 44 11.91 -15.14 3.43
C GLY A 44 10.82 -16.21 3.53
N LEU A 45 11.20 -17.44 3.90
CA LEU A 45 10.29 -18.59 4.09
C LEU A 45 9.32 -18.81 2.92
N ALA A 46 9.78 -18.53 1.69
CA ALA A 46 8.97 -18.67 0.49
C ALA A 46 8.50 -20.12 0.34
N CYS A 47 7.19 -20.34 0.30
CA CYS A 47 6.60 -21.65 0.05
C CYS A 47 6.41 -21.84 -1.45
N THR A 48 7.09 -22.84 -2.02
CA THR A 48 7.04 -23.18 -3.45
C THR A 48 6.74 -24.66 -3.65
N PRO A 49 6.20 -25.07 -4.80
CA PRO A 49 6.14 -26.48 -5.17
C PRO A 49 7.52 -27.15 -5.17
N THR A 50 7.55 -28.46 -5.04
CA THR A 50 8.75 -29.27 -5.23
C THR A 50 9.24 -29.23 -6.69
N SER A 51 10.54 -29.43 -6.87
CA SER A 51 11.18 -29.62 -8.18
C SER A 51 12.11 -30.84 -8.10
N PRO A 52 11.80 -31.98 -8.77
CA PRO A 52 10.66 -32.21 -9.67
C PRO A 52 9.27 -32.12 -9.00
N PRO A 53 8.20 -31.78 -9.74
CA PRO A 53 6.86 -31.65 -9.19
C PRO A 53 6.36 -32.93 -8.52
N SER A 54 5.85 -32.79 -7.29
CA SER A 54 5.26 -33.88 -6.50
C SER A 54 4.20 -33.34 -5.53
N LEU A 55 3.55 -34.22 -4.78
CA LEU A 55 2.62 -33.85 -3.68
C LEU A 55 3.39 -33.33 -2.46
N GLY A 56 4.10 -32.23 -2.63
CA GLY A 56 4.83 -31.59 -1.57
C GLY A 56 5.13 -30.13 -1.86
N VAL A 57 5.50 -29.41 -0.81
CA VAL A 57 5.98 -28.04 -0.88
C VAL A 57 7.33 -27.93 -0.20
N VAL A 58 8.10 -26.94 -0.63
CA VAL A 58 9.40 -26.58 -0.08
C VAL A 58 9.27 -25.17 0.47
N VAL A 59 9.59 -25.00 1.75
CA VAL A 59 9.69 -23.69 2.40
C VAL A 59 11.16 -23.30 2.38
N GLY A 60 11.48 -22.22 1.69
CA GLY A 60 12.85 -21.69 1.58
C GLY A 60 13.43 -21.21 2.91
N PRO A 61 14.72 -20.83 2.93
CA PRO A 61 15.34 -20.21 4.09
C PRO A 61 14.64 -18.88 4.45
N GLY A 62 14.77 -18.48 5.71
CA GLY A 62 14.12 -17.27 6.22
C GLY A 62 14.16 -17.19 7.73
N SER A 63 13.48 -16.19 8.27
CA SER A 63 13.46 -15.90 9.70
C SER A 63 12.07 -15.55 10.20
N ILE A 64 11.89 -15.76 11.50
CA ILE A 64 10.79 -15.23 12.29
C ILE A 64 11.39 -14.40 13.42
N THR A 65 10.84 -13.21 13.63
CA THR A 65 11.15 -12.36 14.77
C THR A 65 9.92 -12.34 15.64
N GLN A 66 10.02 -12.65 16.94
CA GLN A 66 8.87 -12.76 17.83
C GLN A 66 9.26 -12.38 19.26
N LEU A 67 8.35 -11.74 19.99
CA LEU A 67 8.54 -11.43 21.41
C LEU A 67 8.55 -12.72 22.24
N SER A 68 9.56 -12.83 23.09
CA SER A 68 9.72 -13.90 24.08
C SER A 68 10.42 -13.31 25.31
N VAL A 69 11.12 -14.14 26.07
CA VAL A 69 11.98 -13.75 27.19
C VAL A 69 13.44 -14.03 26.84
N VAL A 70 14.38 -13.41 27.56
CA VAL A 70 15.83 -13.57 27.31
C VAL A 70 16.21 -15.06 27.27
N ASP A 71 15.90 -15.82 28.32
CA ASP A 71 16.19 -17.25 28.43
C ASP A 71 15.10 -17.97 29.23
N THR A 72 14.30 -18.83 28.59
CA THR A 72 13.26 -19.63 29.28
C THR A 72 13.85 -20.71 30.19
N ALA A 73 15.07 -21.16 29.89
CA ALA A 73 15.83 -22.15 30.64
C ALA A 73 17.29 -21.70 30.81
N ALA A 74 18.00 -22.27 31.79
CA ALA A 74 19.41 -21.96 32.03
C ALA A 74 20.26 -22.14 30.78
N TYR A 75 21.15 -21.20 30.48
CA TYR A 75 22.07 -21.26 29.34
C TYR A 75 23.48 -21.61 29.85
N GLY A 76 23.80 -22.91 29.83
CA GLY A 76 25.00 -23.41 30.50
C GLY A 76 24.93 -23.17 32.00
N SER A 77 25.94 -22.50 32.56
CA SER A 77 25.95 -22.08 33.97
C SER A 77 25.16 -20.80 34.27
N LEU A 78 24.72 -20.07 33.24
CA LEU A 78 23.89 -18.89 33.47
C LEU A 78 22.45 -19.32 33.82
N PRO A 79 21.84 -18.78 34.89
CA PRO A 79 20.46 -19.07 35.22
C PRO A 79 19.52 -18.59 34.10
N ALA A 80 18.32 -19.18 34.07
CA ALA A 80 17.24 -18.73 33.20
C ALA A 80 16.89 -17.27 33.53
N ASP A 81 16.51 -16.53 32.50
CA ASP A 81 15.98 -15.18 32.60
C ASP A 81 14.63 -15.15 31.87
N ALA A 82 13.61 -15.59 32.60
CA ALA A 82 12.24 -15.72 32.11
C ALA A 82 11.36 -14.51 32.45
N ALA A 83 11.94 -13.44 33.00
CA ALA A 83 11.22 -12.24 33.41
C ALA A 83 11.38 -11.12 32.39
N ASP A 84 12.58 -10.96 31.83
CA ASP A 84 12.87 -9.85 30.93
C ASP A 84 12.42 -10.17 29.50
N PRO A 85 11.51 -9.36 28.92
CA PRO A 85 11.03 -9.58 27.56
C PRO A 85 12.11 -9.21 26.55
N LEU A 86 12.20 -10.01 25.49
CA LEU A 86 13.13 -9.78 24.40
C LEU A 86 12.53 -10.22 23.07
N VAL A 87 12.62 -9.36 22.06
CA VAL A 87 12.34 -9.75 20.67
C VAL A 87 13.48 -10.63 20.19
N LYS A 88 13.18 -11.89 19.84
CA LYS A 88 14.17 -12.89 19.41
C LYS A 88 13.95 -13.26 17.96
N MET A 89 15.03 -13.65 17.28
CA MET A 89 15.00 -14.03 15.87
C MET A 89 15.38 -15.50 15.69
N GLY A 90 14.46 -16.30 15.19
CA GLY A 90 14.70 -17.65 14.73
C GLY A 90 15.06 -17.63 13.25
N VAL A 91 16.10 -18.38 12.84
CA VAL A 91 16.58 -18.38 11.45
C VAL A 91 16.74 -19.81 10.95
N ASN A 92 16.15 -20.11 9.80
CA ASN A 92 16.43 -21.32 9.03
C ASN A 92 17.29 -20.95 7.83
N LEU A 93 18.51 -21.50 7.77
CA LEU A 93 19.46 -21.27 6.68
C LEU A 93 19.24 -22.21 5.50
N THR A 94 18.43 -23.24 5.68
CA THR A 94 18.15 -24.27 4.68
C THR A 94 16.65 -24.45 4.52
N SER A 95 16.24 -24.93 3.35
CA SER A 95 14.83 -25.20 3.06
C SER A 95 14.29 -26.40 3.86
N THR A 96 13.00 -26.38 4.14
CA THR A 96 12.25 -27.48 4.78
C THR A 96 11.15 -27.98 3.86
N SER A 97 11.09 -29.28 3.62
CA SER A 97 10.08 -29.88 2.73
C SER A 97 8.95 -30.52 3.52
N PHE A 98 7.72 -30.37 3.03
CA PHE A 98 6.53 -31.03 3.57
C PHE A 98 5.84 -31.86 2.50
N ALA A 99 5.48 -33.09 2.85
CA ALA A 99 4.62 -33.93 2.02
C ALA A 99 3.14 -33.61 2.29
N LEU A 100 2.34 -33.67 1.24
CA LEU A 100 0.91 -33.42 1.25
C LEU A 100 0.20 -34.67 0.74
N ALA A 101 -1.06 -34.86 1.16
CA ALA A 101 -1.94 -35.89 0.63
C ALA A 101 -3.15 -35.25 -0.03
N ALA A 102 -3.48 -35.70 -1.23
CA ALA A 102 -4.75 -35.39 -1.88
C ALA A 102 -5.91 -36.14 -1.19
N PRO A 103 -7.15 -35.60 -1.22
CA PRO A 103 -8.33 -36.32 -0.76
C PRO A 103 -8.52 -37.64 -1.52
N SER A 104 -9.13 -38.64 -0.88
CA SER A 104 -9.40 -39.96 -1.45
C SER A 104 -10.77 -40.07 -2.15
N THR A 105 -11.66 -39.09 -1.97
CA THR A 105 -13.01 -39.09 -2.56
C THR A 105 -13.14 -38.07 -3.69
N ALA A 106 -13.68 -38.49 -4.83
CA ALA A 106 -13.92 -37.63 -5.98
C ALA A 106 -14.82 -36.44 -5.62
N GLY A 107 -14.48 -35.25 -6.15
CA GLY A 107 -15.22 -34.02 -5.86
C GLY A 107 -14.87 -33.34 -4.53
N GLN A 108 -13.87 -33.85 -3.79
CA GLN A 108 -13.37 -33.22 -2.57
C GLN A 108 -12.07 -32.44 -2.77
N ALA A 109 -11.88 -31.45 -1.91
CA ALA A 109 -10.63 -30.72 -1.67
C ALA A 109 -10.31 -30.72 -0.16
N ILE A 110 -9.04 -30.53 0.17
CA ILE A 110 -8.55 -30.33 1.54
C ILE A 110 -7.66 -29.09 1.57
N ALA A 111 -7.78 -28.27 2.62
CA ALA A 111 -6.88 -27.14 2.86
C ALA A 111 -5.86 -27.51 3.93
N TYR A 112 -4.59 -27.23 3.67
CA TYR A 112 -3.51 -27.32 4.65
C TYR A 112 -3.09 -25.92 5.11
N LEU A 113 -2.89 -25.77 6.42
CA LEU A 113 -2.29 -24.59 7.01
C LEU A 113 -0.79 -24.86 7.23
N LEU A 114 0.06 -24.01 6.66
CA LEU A 114 1.47 -23.92 7.03
C LEU A 114 1.64 -22.75 8.01
N GLN A 115 2.13 -23.05 9.21
CA GLN A 115 2.35 -22.07 10.27
C GLN A 115 3.78 -22.14 10.81
N ALA A 116 4.22 -21.05 11.45
CA ALA A 116 5.55 -20.92 12.02
C ALA A 116 5.52 -20.39 13.46
N THR A 117 6.53 -20.73 14.24
CA THR A 117 6.81 -20.09 15.54
C THR A 117 8.33 -20.04 15.78
N LEU A 118 8.76 -19.17 16.69
CA LEU A 118 10.11 -19.21 17.22
C LEU A 118 10.27 -20.44 18.12
N ILE A 119 11.29 -21.25 17.86
CA ILE A 119 11.72 -22.28 18.80
C ILE A 119 13.14 -22.02 19.26
N GLU A 120 13.37 -22.27 20.55
CA GLU A 120 14.69 -22.32 21.16
C GLU A 120 14.90 -23.70 21.79
N THR A 121 15.95 -24.39 21.37
CA THR A 121 16.29 -25.71 21.90
C THR A 121 17.79 -25.86 22.10
N ASP A 122 18.14 -26.65 23.11
CA ASP A 122 19.52 -27.09 23.31
C ASP A 122 19.76 -28.40 22.55
N VAL A 123 20.85 -28.46 21.79
CA VAL A 123 21.17 -29.54 20.87
C VAL A 123 22.64 -29.97 21.01
N ASN A 124 23.02 -30.99 20.25
CA ASN A 124 24.36 -31.57 20.21
C ASN A 124 24.85 -32.04 21.59
N PRO A 125 24.18 -33.03 22.20
CA PRO A 125 24.62 -33.61 23.46
C PRO A 125 25.96 -34.35 23.28
N ILE A 126 26.98 -33.93 24.03
CA ILE A 126 28.32 -34.52 24.01
C ILE A 126 28.78 -34.78 25.46
N VAL A 127 29.51 -35.87 25.70
CA VAL A 127 30.20 -36.09 26.97
C VAL A 127 31.47 -35.23 26.99
N LEU A 128 31.44 -34.13 27.74
CA LEU A 128 32.53 -33.16 27.80
C LEU A 128 33.60 -33.57 28.84
N PRO A 129 34.89 -33.30 28.59
CA PRO A 129 35.91 -33.42 29.63
C PRO A 129 35.80 -32.28 30.65
N TYR A 130 35.92 -32.60 31.94
CA TYR A 130 35.90 -31.64 33.06
C TYR A 130 37.23 -31.65 33.82
N TYR A 131 37.61 -30.49 34.37
CA TYR A 131 38.82 -30.39 35.19
C TYR A 131 38.66 -31.19 36.49
N ASN A 132 39.66 -32.02 36.79
CA ASN A 132 39.73 -32.81 38.01
C ASN A 132 40.79 -32.21 38.94
N ALA A 133 40.36 -31.48 39.97
CA ALA A 133 41.25 -30.84 40.92
C ALA A 133 42.05 -31.85 41.77
N ALA A 134 41.53 -33.06 41.99
CA ALA A 134 42.20 -34.10 42.77
C ALA A 134 43.28 -34.84 41.96
N ASN A 135 43.12 -34.95 40.64
CA ASN A 135 44.13 -35.49 39.74
C ASN A 135 44.10 -34.78 38.38
N PRO A 136 44.88 -33.69 38.21
CA PRO A 136 44.87 -32.89 36.98
C PRO A 136 45.32 -33.64 35.73
N SER A 137 45.98 -34.79 35.86
CA SER A 137 46.39 -35.62 34.71
C SER A 137 45.25 -36.46 34.13
N GLN A 138 44.10 -36.53 34.82
CA GLN A 138 42.94 -37.33 34.43
C GLN A 138 41.66 -36.49 34.49
N PRO A 139 41.22 -35.91 33.35
CA PRO A 139 39.98 -35.15 33.31
C PRO A 139 38.79 -36.07 33.62
N TYR A 140 37.78 -35.50 34.27
CA TYR A 140 36.50 -36.18 34.45
C TYR A 140 35.76 -36.31 33.12
N THR A 141 35.00 -37.39 32.95
CA THR A 141 34.10 -37.59 31.81
C THR A 141 32.69 -37.16 32.20
N GLY A 142 32.25 -36.02 31.68
CA GLY A 142 31.00 -35.37 32.08
C GLY A 142 31.04 -34.79 33.51
N PRO A 143 29.95 -34.14 33.94
CA PRO A 143 29.84 -33.56 35.27
C PRO A 143 30.06 -34.61 36.35
N ASN A 144 30.89 -34.29 37.36
CA ASN A 144 31.20 -35.18 38.48
C ASN A 144 31.70 -36.58 38.06
N ASN A 145 32.32 -36.69 36.87
CA ASN A 145 32.79 -37.96 36.30
C ASN A 145 31.69 -39.00 36.06
N ALA A 146 30.45 -38.56 35.84
CA ALA A 146 29.27 -39.43 35.71
C ALA A 146 29.05 -39.98 34.29
N GLY A 147 29.83 -39.56 33.29
CA GLY A 147 29.67 -39.94 31.89
C GLY A 147 28.42 -39.35 31.21
N THR A 148 27.67 -38.48 31.87
CA THR A 148 26.46 -37.85 31.32
C THR A 148 26.84 -36.83 30.24
N SER A 149 26.17 -36.88 29.10
CA SER A 149 26.33 -35.89 28.04
C SER A 149 25.56 -34.60 28.36
N GLN A 150 26.06 -33.48 27.85
CA GLN A 150 25.41 -32.17 27.95
C GLN A 150 25.33 -31.53 26.58
N ASN A 151 24.23 -30.81 26.33
CA ASN A 151 24.07 -30.05 25.10
C ASN A 151 25.14 -28.96 25.02
N THR A 152 25.68 -28.77 23.82
CA THR A 152 26.81 -27.86 23.57
C THR A 152 26.42 -26.63 22.75
N GLN A 153 25.17 -26.55 22.32
CA GLN A 153 24.66 -25.43 21.54
C GLN A 153 23.19 -25.15 21.87
N ARG A 154 22.85 -23.88 22.04
CA ARG A 154 21.48 -23.39 22.01
C ARG A 154 21.19 -22.84 20.61
N VAL A 155 20.12 -23.32 19.98
CA VAL A 155 19.71 -22.87 18.65
C VAL A 155 18.38 -22.15 18.71
N GLN A 156 18.28 -21.03 17.99
CA GLN A 156 17.03 -20.34 17.69
C GLN A 156 16.68 -20.58 16.23
N ARG A 157 15.51 -21.18 15.98
CA ARG A 157 15.07 -21.60 14.65
C ARG A 157 13.63 -21.18 14.39
N VAL A 158 13.27 -21.14 13.10
CA VAL A 158 11.86 -21.12 12.72
C VAL A 158 11.35 -22.56 12.81
N GLN A 159 10.48 -22.83 13.76
CA GLN A 159 9.73 -24.09 13.75
C GLN A 159 8.59 -23.97 12.76
N LEU A 160 8.54 -24.87 11.78
CA LEU A 160 7.50 -24.93 10.77
C LEU A 160 6.60 -26.14 11.05
N GLN A 161 5.29 -25.96 10.91
CA GLN A 161 4.32 -27.03 11.05
C GLN A 161 3.27 -26.95 9.96
N LEU A 162 2.98 -28.11 9.35
CA LEU A 162 1.89 -28.28 8.41
C LEU A 162 0.71 -28.97 9.10
N LYS A 163 -0.47 -28.38 9.03
CA LYS A 163 -1.72 -28.90 9.60
C LYS A 163 -2.71 -29.20 8.48
N ALA A 164 -3.26 -30.41 8.48
CA ALA A 164 -4.30 -30.83 7.54
C ALA A 164 -5.69 -30.43 8.05
N GLY A 165 -6.53 -29.90 7.18
CA GLY A 165 -7.96 -29.71 7.43
C GLY A 165 -8.78 -30.97 7.20
N ALA A 166 -10.10 -30.85 7.33
CA ALA A 166 -11.01 -31.89 6.91
C ALA A 166 -11.26 -31.78 5.39
N PRO A 167 -11.19 -32.89 4.63
CA PRO A 167 -11.67 -32.91 3.25
C PRO A 167 -13.15 -32.53 3.18
N ALA A 168 -13.52 -31.68 2.23
CA ALA A 168 -14.89 -31.27 1.95
C ALA A 168 -15.10 -31.11 0.45
N THR A 169 -16.34 -30.94 0.01
CA THR A 169 -16.64 -30.63 -1.39
C THR A 169 -15.82 -29.42 -1.86
N VAL A 170 -15.29 -29.46 -3.09
CA VAL A 170 -14.47 -28.36 -3.64
C VAL A 170 -15.19 -27.02 -3.45
N GLY A 171 -14.51 -26.07 -2.81
CA GLY A 171 -15.02 -24.73 -2.48
C GLY A 171 -15.58 -24.60 -1.05
N ALA A 172 -15.81 -25.71 -0.34
CA ALA A 172 -16.30 -25.74 1.03
C ALA A 172 -15.24 -26.16 2.06
N GLN A 173 -14.01 -26.47 1.63
CA GLN A 173 -12.93 -26.85 2.53
C GLN A 173 -12.55 -25.68 3.46
N THR A 174 -12.44 -25.96 4.75
CA THR A 174 -12.06 -24.97 5.77
C THR A 174 -10.60 -25.14 6.15
N LEU A 175 -9.88 -24.03 6.27
CA LEU A 175 -8.52 -24.01 6.77
C LEU A 175 -8.51 -24.34 8.28
N PRO A 176 -7.58 -25.19 8.77
CA PRO A 176 -7.38 -25.39 10.20
C PRO A 176 -7.06 -24.07 10.92
N PRO A 177 -7.44 -23.91 12.20
CA PRO A 177 -7.07 -22.74 12.98
C PRO A 177 -5.55 -22.72 13.27
N VAL A 178 -4.99 -21.52 13.37
CA VAL A 178 -3.60 -21.29 13.80
C VAL A 178 -3.48 -21.62 15.29
N ASP A 179 -2.39 -22.28 15.69
CA ASP A 179 -2.17 -22.61 17.10
C ASP A 179 -1.75 -21.40 17.94
N ASN A 180 -2.03 -21.44 19.24
CA ASN A 180 -1.67 -20.36 20.14
C ASN A 180 -0.14 -20.18 20.19
N GLY A 181 0.34 -18.95 19.98
CA GLY A 181 1.78 -18.64 19.90
C GLY A 181 2.43 -18.92 18.54
N TRP A 182 1.64 -19.35 17.53
CA TRP A 182 2.08 -19.54 16.15
C TRP A 182 1.51 -18.46 15.24
N VAL A 183 2.17 -18.27 14.09
CA VAL A 183 1.68 -17.43 12.99
C VAL A 183 1.36 -18.28 11.77
N GLY A 184 0.15 -18.10 11.22
CA GLY A 184 -0.21 -18.71 9.94
C GLY A 184 0.52 -18.01 8.79
N LEU A 185 1.13 -18.78 7.88
CA LEU A 185 1.87 -18.25 6.74
C LEU A 185 1.13 -18.48 5.42
N TYR A 186 0.78 -19.74 5.14
CA TYR A 186 0.19 -20.14 3.86
C TYR A 186 -1.00 -21.07 4.04
N ALA A 187 -1.96 -20.95 3.12
CA ALA A 187 -2.99 -21.95 2.85
C ALA A 187 -2.62 -22.70 1.57
N ILE A 188 -2.63 -24.03 1.62
CA ILE A 188 -2.34 -24.88 0.47
C ILE A 188 -3.57 -25.74 0.19
N THR A 189 -4.16 -25.62 -0.99
CA THR A 189 -5.35 -26.39 -1.37
C THR A 189 -4.96 -27.59 -2.22
N MET A 190 -5.43 -28.77 -1.83
CA MET A 190 -5.24 -30.01 -2.58
C MET A 190 -6.59 -30.54 -3.04
N THR A 191 -6.71 -30.91 -4.30
CA THR A 191 -7.93 -31.49 -4.88
C THR A 191 -7.78 -33.00 -5.13
N TYR A 192 -8.89 -33.72 -5.17
CA TYR A 192 -8.90 -35.15 -5.49
C TYR A 192 -8.18 -35.44 -6.82
N GLY A 193 -7.34 -36.48 -6.84
CA GLY A 193 -6.65 -36.95 -8.04
C GLY A 193 -5.45 -36.09 -8.45
N GLN A 194 -5.14 -35.04 -7.69
CA GLN A 194 -3.96 -34.21 -7.93
C GLN A 194 -2.68 -35.02 -7.65
N LEU A 195 -1.68 -34.89 -8.54
CA LEU A 195 -0.41 -35.63 -8.48
C LEU A 195 0.79 -34.73 -8.15
N ALA A 196 0.63 -33.41 -8.23
CA ALA A 196 1.64 -32.43 -7.86
C ALA A 196 0.99 -31.12 -7.41
N VAL A 197 1.67 -30.40 -6.52
CA VAL A 197 1.28 -29.04 -6.11
C VAL A 197 1.71 -28.05 -7.18
N GLY A 198 0.82 -27.14 -7.58
CA GLY A 198 1.14 -25.99 -8.42
C GLY A 198 1.23 -24.70 -7.62
N THR A 199 1.81 -23.65 -8.21
CA THR A 199 1.90 -22.33 -7.55
C THR A 199 0.53 -21.74 -7.22
N ALA A 200 -0.49 -22.01 -8.05
CA ALA A 200 -1.86 -21.53 -7.81
C ALA A 200 -2.54 -22.20 -6.61
N ASP A 201 -2.02 -23.34 -6.15
CA ASP A 201 -2.54 -24.06 -4.99
C ASP A 201 -2.04 -23.47 -3.66
N ILE A 202 -1.01 -22.61 -3.71
CA ILE A 202 -0.35 -22.01 -2.56
C ILE A 202 -0.76 -20.55 -2.46
N ALA A 203 -1.47 -20.18 -1.40
CA ALA A 203 -1.88 -18.82 -1.10
C ALA A 203 -1.23 -18.32 0.18
N VAL A 204 -0.67 -17.11 0.17
CA VAL A 204 -0.24 -16.40 1.39
C VAL A 204 -1.49 -16.01 2.18
N LEU A 205 -1.48 -16.22 3.51
CA LEU A 205 -2.59 -15.79 4.35
C LEU A 205 -2.64 -14.25 4.46
N PRO A 206 -3.83 -13.62 4.42
CA PRO A 206 -3.95 -12.17 4.57
C PRO A 206 -3.37 -11.63 5.89
N GLN A 207 -3.40 -12.43 6.95
CA GLN A 207 -2.85 -12.08 8.26
C GLN A 207 -1.37 -12.47 8.44
N ALA A 208 -0.73 -13.09 7.44
CA ALA A 208 0.66 -13.48 7.55
C ALA A 208 1.56 -12.24 7.63
N PRO A 209 2.38 -12.10 8.69
CA PRO A 209 3.11 -10.86 8.95
C PRO A 209 4.45 -10.82 8.17
N PHE A 210 4.40 -11.06 6.86
CA PHE A 210 5.58 -10.95 6.02
C PHE A 210 6.04 -9.49 5.92
N VAL A 211 7.35 -9.26 6.10
CA VAL A 211 7.95 -7.94 5.91
C VAL A 211 7.92 -7.58 4.42
N ALA A 212 6.94 -6.79 4.03
CA ALA A 212 6.68 -6.44 2.63
C ALA A 212 7.78 -5.58 1.98
N TYR A 213 8.47 -4.76 2.76
CA TYR A 213 9.50 -3.85 2.27
C TYR A 213 10.74 -3.91 3.16
N LYS A 214 11.92 -4.00 2.53
CA LYS A 214 13.20 -3.83 3.22
C LYS A 214 13.47 -2.35 3.49
N LEU A 215 14.37 -2.05 4.43
CA LEU A 215 14.77 -0.66 4.74
C LEU A 215 15.07 0.20 3.49
N PRO A 216 15.81 -0.28 2.46
CA PRO A 216 16.04 0.52 1.24
C PRO A 216 14.79 0.73 0.37
N GLN A 217 13.73 -0.05 0.59
CA GLN A 217 12.46 0.00 -0.12
C GLN A 217 11.31 0.54 0.74
N LEU A 218 11.56 0.87 2.01
CA LEU A 218 10.62 1.58 2.88
C LEU A 218 10.45 2.98 2.31
N ARG A 219 9.40 3.14 1.51
CA ARG A 219 8.91 4.44 1.08
C ARG A 219 8.25 5.11 2.28
N PRO A 220 8.76 6.24 2.80
CA PRO A 220 8.11 6.94 3.89
C PRO A 220 6.67 7.30 3.50
N GLY A 221 5.73 7.17 4.44
CA GLY A 221 4.31 7.44 4.23
C GLY A 221 4.01 8.84 3.67
N PHE A 222 2.85 8.95 3.02
CA PHE A 222 2.31 10.16 2.39
C PHE A 222 3.28 10.86 1.42
N GLY A 223 3.25 10.41 0.16
CA GLY A 223 3.90 11.09 -0.97
C GLY A 223 4.86 10.23 -1.78
N SER A 224 4.80 8.91 -1.66
CA SER A 224 5.69 8.02 -2.40
C SER A 224 5.28 7.83 -3.85
N GLY A 225 4.03 8.12 -4.21
CA GLY A 225 3.55 8.05 -5.57
C GLY A 225 2.60 9.19 -5.91
N VAL A 226 2.69 9.65 -7.16
CA VAL A 226 1.74 10.58 -7.76
C VAL A 226 1.26 9.97 -9.06
N GLN A 227 -0.04 9.92 -9.25
CA GLN A 227 -0.66 9.59 -10.54
C GLN A 227 -1.62 10.72 -10.90
N THR A 228 -1.51 11.16 -12.15
CA THR A 228 -2.37 12.19 -12.71
C THR A 228 -3.25 11.62 -13.81
N PHE A 229 -4.45 12.17 -13.93
CA PHE A 229 -5.42 11.78 -14.94
C PHE A 229 -5.86 13.05 -15.68
N ALA A 230 -5.41 13.17 -16.93
CA ALA A 230 -5.94 14.14 -17.90
C ALA A 230 -7.10 13.55 -18.74
N GLN A 231 -7.35 12.25 -18.61
CA GLN A 231 -8.46 11.51 -19.20
C GLN A 231 -8.99 10.52 -18.17
N SER A 232 -10.26 10.14 -18.29
CA SER A 232 -10.88 9.15 -17.40
C SER A 232 -10.15 7.80 -17.45
N GLY A 233 -10.15 7.09 -16.33
CA GLY A 233 -9.48 5.80 -16.19
C GLY A 233 -9.82 5.15 -14.85
N ALA A 234 -8.88 4.36 -14.33
CA ALA A 234 -8.99 3.78 -13.00
C ALA A 234 -7.66 3.92 -12.25
N PHE A 235 -7.78 4.16 -10.95
CA PHE A 235 -6.68 4.12 -10.00
C PHE A 235 -6.72 2.78 -9.27
N VAL A 236 -5.71 1.93 -9.47
CA VAL A 236 -5.56 0.69 -8.70
C VAL A 236 -4.74 1.02 -7.47
N VAL A 237 -5.32 0.86 -6.28
CA VAL A 237 -4.66 1.13 -5.00
C VAL A 237 -3.39 0.27 -4.90
N PRO A 238 -2.19 0.86 -4.83
CA PRO A 238 -0.96 0.07 -4.81
C PRO A 238 -0.83 -0.81 -3.56
N ALA A 239 0.03 -1.82 -3.63
CA ALA A 239 0.37 -2.64 -2.47
C ALA A 239 0.84 -1.76 -1.30
N GLY A 240 0.38 -2.07 -0.08
CA GLY A 240 0.75 -1.35 1.15
C GLY A 240 0.06 0.02 1.34
N VAL A 241 -0.74 0.48 0.39
CA VAL A 241 -1.45 1.77 0.48
C VAL A 241 -2.85 1.57 1.01
N THR A 242 -3.18 2.25 2.11
CA THR A 242 -4.53 2.24 2.70
C THR A 242 -5.16 3.62 2.79
N GLN A 243 -4.44 4.65 2.35
CA GLN A 243 -4.90 6.03 2.38
C GLN A 243 -4.27 6.81 1.24
N VAL A 244 -5.05 7.71 0.62
CA VAL A 244 -4.60 8.60 -0.46
C VAL A 244 -5.10 10.03 -0.21
N GLU A 245 -4.46 11.00 -0.85
CA GLU A 245 -5.02 12.33 -1.06
C GLU A 245 -5.36 12.51 -2.53
N VAL A 246 -6.58 12.98 -2.79
CA VAL A 246 -7.07 13.28 -4.13
C VAL A 246 -7.32 14.77 -4.24
N GLU A 247 -6.89 15.34 -5.35
CA GLU A 247 -7.14 16.71 -5.75
C GLU A 247 -7.73 16.69 -7.17
N LEU A 248 -8.87 17.36 -7.38
CA LEU A 248 -9.54 17.31 -8.67
C LEU A 248 -10.28 18.60 -9.04
N TRP A 249 -10.42 18.80 -10.35
CA TRP A 249 -11.09 19.94 -10.99
C TRP A 249 -12.16 19.46 -11.95
N GLY A 250 -13.34 20.06 -11.93
CA GLY A 250 -14.34 19.90 -12.98
C GLY A 250 -13.90 20.59 -14.29
N GLY A 251 -14.51 20.19 -15.41
CA GLY A 251 -14.28 20.86 -16.70
C GLY A 251 -14.89 22.26 -16.73
N GLY A 252 -14.26 23.19 -17.45
CA GLY A 252 -14.83 24.50 -17.74
C GLY A 252 -15.85 24.43 -18.87
N SER A 253 -16.81 25.34 -18.91
CA SER A 253 -17.78 25.39 -20.00
C SER A 253 -17.19 26.02 -21.27
N GLY A 254 -17.77 25.68 -22.42
CA GLY A 254 -17.57 26.46 -23.63
C GLY A 254 -18.33 27.78 -23.59
N SER A 255 -18.13 28.59 -24.62
CA SER A 255 -18.83 29.86 -24.84
C SER A 255 -19.59 29.87 -26.16
N PHE A 256 -20.62 30.71 -26.24
CA PHE A 256 -21.40 30.87 -27.47
C PHE A 256 -20.59 31.63 -28.53
N ALA A 257 -20.94 31.46 -29.79
CA ALA A 257 -20.54 32.39 -30.84
C ALA A 257 -21.18 33.77 -30.60
N SER A 258 -20.54 34.83 -31.06
CA SER A 258 -21.16 36.14 -31.13
C SER A 258 -22.10 36.24 -32.34
N THR A 259 -22.99 37.23 -32.31
CA THR A 259 -23.75 37.64 -33.50
C THR A 259 -23.09 38.87 -34.11
N SER A 260 -23.57 39.30 -35.28
CA SER A 260 -23.08 40.54 -35.90
C SER A 260 -23.43 41.80 -35.10
N THR A 261 -24.20 41.72 -34.02
CA THR A 261 -24.61 42.91 -33.24
C THR A 261 -24.41 42.74 -31.73
N ALA A 262 -24.04 41.55 -31.25
CA ALA A 262 -23.83 41.30 -29.83
C ALA A 262 -22.68 40.32 -29.57
N PRO A 263 -21.75 40.65 -28.65
CA PRO A 263 -20.75 39.70 -28.18
C PRO A 263 -21.41 38.62 -27.32
N SER A 264 -20.73 37.48 -27.15
CA SER A 264 -21.21 36.41 -26.27
C SER A 264 -20.61 36.50 -24.86
N GLY A 265 -21.28 35.85 -23.90
CA GLY A 265 -20.73 35.65 -22.57
C GLY A 265 -19.60 34.62 -22.55
N GLY A 266 -18.66 34.79 -21.62
CA GLY A 266 -17.65 33.80 -21.32
C GLY A 266 -18.23 32.64 -20.51
N GLY A 267 -17.70 31.45 -20.71
CA GLY A 267 -18.09 30.24 -19.98
C GLY A 267 -17.60 30.25 -18.53
N SER A 268 -18.25 29.49 -17.65
CA SER A 268 -17.83 29.37 -16.25
C SER A 268 -16.72 28.34 -16.03
N GLY A 269 -15.93 28.55 -14.98
CA GLY A 269 -14.92 27.60 -14.52
C GLY A 269 -15.54 26.40 -13.78
N GLY A 270 -14.86 25.27 -13.85
CA GLY A 270 -15.18 24.07 -13.07
C GLY A 270 -14.85 24.24 -11.58
N GLY A 271 -15.46 23.39 -10.76
CA GLY A 271 -15.21 23.35 -9.31
C GLY A 271 -13.88 22.70 -8.97
N TYR A 272 -13.53 22.72 -7.69
CA TYR A 272 -12.34 22.08 -7.14
C TYR A 272 -12.66 21.37 -5.83
N ALA A 273 -12.12 20.18 -5.64
CA ALA A 273 -12.17 19.48 -4.36
C ALA A 273 -10.84 18.79 -4.05
N ARG A 274 -10.48 18.81 -2.77
CA ARG A 274 -9.36 18.04 -2.21
C ARG A 274 -9.84 17.21 -1.04
N ARG A 275 -9.45 15.93 -0.99
CA ARG A 275 -9.86 14.99 0.06
C ARG A 275 -8.76 14.00 0.40
N ARG A 276 -8.56 13.74 1.69
CA ARG A 276 -7.82 12.59 2.20
C ARG A 276 -8.79 11.43 2.45
N ILE A 277 -8.54 10.30 1.81
CA ILE A 277 -9.40 9.11 1.84
C ILE A 277 -8.64 7.99 2.54
N ALA A 278 -9.16 7.47 3.65
CA ALA A 278 -8.59 6.35 4.40
C ALA A 278 -9.46 5.09 4.27
N GLY A 279 -8.90 3.94 4.68
CA GLY A 279 -9.61 2.66 4.65
C GLY A 279 -9.67 2.03 3.26
N LEU A 280 -8.77 2.41 2.36
CA LEU A 280 -8.65 1.77 1.05
C LEU A 280 -7.99 0.41 1.18
N THR A 281 -8.44 -0.55 0.38
CA THR A 281 -7.86 -1.89 0.30
C THR A 281 -6.84 -1.94 -0.84
N PRO A 282 -5.60 -2.40 -0.62
CA PRO A 282 -4.65 -2.65 -1.70
C PRO A 282 -5.24 -3.53 -2.80
N GLY A 283 -5.02 -3.15 -4.07
CA GLY A 283 -5.59 -3.82 -5.25
C GLY A 283 -7.00 -3.36 -5.63
N LEU A 284 -7.68 -2.56 -4.81
CA LEU A 284 -8.98 -1.99 -5.17
C LEU A 284 -8.84 -1.07 -6.40
N SER A 285 -9.68 -1.27 -7.41
CA SER A 285 -9.77 -0.39 -8.57
C SER A 285 -10.83 0.69 -8.34
N VAL A 286 -10.41 1.94 -8.21
CA VAL A 286 -11.29 3.10 -8.03
C VAL A 286 -11.46 3.80 -9.39
N PRO A 287 -12.70 3.95 -9.91
CA PRO A 287 -12.91 4.65 -11.16
C PRO A 287 -12.58 6.14 -11.01
N VAL A 288 -11.87 6.70 -11.98
CA VAL A 288 -11.52 8.12 -12.04
C VAL A 288 -12.19 8.72 -13.27
N THR A 289 -13.08 9.68 -13.06
CA THR A 289 -13.70 10.44 -14.15
C THR A 289 -13.04 11.80 -14.26
N VAL A 290 -12.56 12.14 -15.46
CA VAL A 290 -12.10 13.49 -15.77
C VAL A 290 -13.19 14.17 -16.59
N GLY A 291 -13.75 15.25 -16.05
CA GLY A 291 -14.76 16.06 -16.72
C GLY A 291 -14.22 16.68 -18.00
N SER A 292 -14.91 16.46 -19.12
CA SER A 292 -14.55 17.09 -20.38
C SER A 292 -14.73 18.61 -20.31
N GLY A 293 -13.92 19.34 -21.07
CA GLY A 293 -14.23 20.75 -21.35
C GLY A 293 -15.50 20.86 -22.20
N GLY A 294 -16.26 21.92 -22.01
CA GLY A 294 -17.45 22.19 -22.80
C GLY A 294 -17.12 22.54 -24.25
N SER A 295 -17.95 22.11 -25.21
CA SER A 295 -17.76 22.39 -26.63
C SER A 295 -17.94 23.87 -26.97
N ALA A 296 -17.24 24.35 -27.99
CA ALA A 296 -17.38 25.69 -28.53
C ALA A 296 -18.70 25.88 -29.29
N GLY A 297 -19.32 27.06 -29.18
CA GLY A 297 -20.48 27.44 -30.01
C GLY A 297 -20.06 27.86 -31.42
N GLY A 298 -20.78 27.39 -32.44
CA GLY A 298 -20.53 27.75 -33.84
C GLY A 298 -21.38 28.93 -34.34
N ILE A 299 -20.87 29.69 -35.32
CA ILE A 299 -21.66 30.74 -35.99
C ILE A 299 -22.79 30.09 -36.79
N GLY A 300 -24.04 30.31 -36.39
CA GLY A 300 -25.20 29.62 -36.98
C GLY A 300 -25.14 28.09 -36.83
N GLY A 301 -24.29 27.60 -35.92
CA GLY A 301 -23.95 26.19 -35.74
C GLY A 301 -24.42 25.63 -34.40
N PRO A 302 -23.80 24.54 -33.91
CA PRO A 302 -24.22 23.90 -32.66
C PRO A 302 -24.00 24.80 -31.44
N LEU A 303 -24.87 24.62 -30.44
CA LEU A 303 -24.75 25.29 -29.15
C LEU A 303 -23.50 24.81 -28.39
N PRO A 304 -22.88 25.68 -27.56
CA PRO A 304 -21.77 25.26 -26.72
C PRO A 304 -22.23 24.27 -25.64
N GLY A 305 -21.27 23.53 -25.08
CA GLY A 305 -21.50 22.56 -24.01
C GLY A 305 -21.07 23.07 -22.64
N ALA A 306 -21.77 22.62 -21.60
CA ALA A 306 -21.30 22.77 -20.22
C ALA A 306 -20.05 21.92 -19.97
N GLY A 307 -19.29 22.26 -18.92
CA GLY A 307 -18.18 21.43 -18.48
C GLY A 307 -18.65 20.14 -17.81
N GLY A 308 -17.89 19.06 -17.94
CA GLY A 308 -18.15 17.79 -17.28
C GLY A 308 -17.69 17.78 -15.82
N THR A 309 -18.30 16.91 -15.02
CA THR A 309 -17.88 16.63 -13.63
C THR A 309 -16.67 15.71 -13.60
N SER A 310 -15.68 16.02 -12.76
CA SER A 310 -14.59 15.10 -12.41
C SER A 310 -14.88 14.40 -11.08
N SER A 311 -14.46 13.16 -10.92
CA SER A 311 -14.65 12.40 -9.68
C SER A 311 -13.57 11.34 -9.47
N PHE A 312 -13.40 10.97 -8.19
CA PHE A 312 -12.64 9.80 -7.76
C PHE A 312 -13.57 8.87 -7.00
N GLY A 313 -14.09 7.86 -7.70
CA GLY A 313 -15.14 6.98 -7.21
C GLY A 313 -16.34 7.74 -6.66
N THR A 314 -16.87 7.25 -5.55
CA THR A 314 -17.92 7.92 -4.76
C THR A 314 -17.35 8.85 -3.69
N TYR A 315 -16.02 8.97 -3.58
CA TYR A 315 -15.36 9.62 -2.44
C TYR A 315 -15.38 11.14 -2.53
N VAL A 316 -15.13 11.70 -3.72
CA VAL A 316 -15.00 13.15 -3.94
C VAL A 316 -15.26 13.48 -5.41
N SER A 317 -15.88 14.63 -5.68
CA SER A 317 -16.14 15.12 -7.04
C SER A 317 -16.11 16.64 -7.12
N ALA A 318 -15.97 17.16 -8.35
CA ALA A 318 -16.10 18.57 -8.65
C ALA A 318 -16.88 18.75 -9.95
N THR A 319 -17.97 19.51 -9.87
CA THR A 319 -18.87 19.73 -11.02
C THR A 319 -18.22 20.63 -12.06
N GLY A 320 -18.63 20.48 -13.31
CA GLY A 320 -18.19 21.37 -14.37
C GLY A 320 -18.89 22.73 -14.34
N GLY A 321 -18.34 23.70 -15.07
CA GLY A 321 -18.92 25.03 -15.22
C GLY A 321 -20.17 25.04 -16.11
N SER A 322 -21.13 25.91 -15.79
CA SER A 322 -22.33 26.12 -16.61
C SER A 322 -22.11 27.10 -17.75
N LEU A 323 -22.99 27.03 -18.75
CA LEU A 323 -22.99 27.90 -19.93
C LEU A 323 -23.44 29.33 -19.63
N ASN A 324 -22.95 30.29 -20.41
CA ASN A 324 -23.36 31.70 -20.37
C ASN A 324 -23.95 32.14 -21.70
N ALA A 325 -25.22 32.49 -21.75
CA ALA A 325 -25.84 32.97 -22.98
C ALA A 325 -25.28 34.31 -23.47
N GLN A 326 -25.72 34.76 -24.64
CA GLN A 326 -25.26 36.01 -25.27
C GLN A 326 -25.44 37.23 -24.35
N ALA A 327 -24.52 38.20 -24.45
CA ALA A 327 -24.55 39.39 -23.62
C ALA A 327 -25.77 40.26 -23.96
N THR A 328 -26.51 40.69 -22.95
CA THR A 328 -27.49 41.79 -23.09
C THR A 328 -26.81 43.09 -22.68
N LEU A 329 -26.72 44.05 -23.61
CA LEU A 329 -25.95 45.31 -23.49
C LEU A 329 -26.27 46.15 -22.23
N GLY A 330 -27.42 45.94 -21.58
CA GLY A 330 -27.85 46.66 -20.37
C GLY A 330 -27.54 45.99 -19.03
N SER A 331 -27.11 44.72 -19.00
CA SER A 331 -26.97 43.93 -17.76
C SER A 331 -25.75 43.00 -17.78
N PRO A 332 -24.51 43.53 -17.72
CA PRO A 332 -23.28 42.72 -17.78
C PRO A 332 -23.11 41.73 -16.60
N GLN A 333 -23.94 41.85 -15.57
CA GLN A 333 -23.96 41.04 -14.35
C GLN A 333 -24.59 39.65 -14.55
N ASN A 334 -25.32 39.43 -15.66
CA ASN A 334 -25.99 38.15 -15.97
C ASN A 334 -25.01 37.10 -16.53
N GLY A 335 -23.85 36.97 -15.90
CA GLY A 335 -22.82 35.98 -16.22
C GLY A 335 -23.22 34.55 -15.82
N ALA A 336 -22.61 33.54 -16.44
CA ALA A 336 -22.95 32.12 -16.23
C ALA A 336 -22.99 31.73 -14.76
N THR A 337 -24.19 31.40 -14.30
CA THR A 337 -24.45 30.86 -12.97
C THR A 337 -25.16 29.51 -13.12
N PRO A 338 -24.76 28.49 -12.36
CA PRO A 338 -23.66 28.45 -11.39
C PRO A 338 -22.30 28.06 -12.02
N SER A 339 -21.21 28.54 -11.44
CA SER A 339 -19.89 27.93 -11.61
C SER A 339 -19.87 26.49 -11.07
N GLY A 340 -18.87 25.72 -11.47
CA GLY A 340 -18.67 24.40 -10.87
C GLY A 340 -18.32 24.50 -9.38
N VAL A 341 -18.60 23.44 -8.62
CA VAL A 341 -18.37 23.36 -7.17
C VAL A 341 -17.72 22.03 -6.80
N GLY A 342 -16.83 22.05 -5.80
CA GLY A 342 -16.36 20.84 -5.13
C GLY A 342 -17.45 20.21 -4.26
N VAL A 343 -17.50 18.89 -4.20
CA VAL A 343 -18.45 18.12 -3.41
C VAL A 343 -17.70 17.01 -2.65
N ASN A 344 -18.03 16.86 -1.36
CA ASN A 344 -17.48 15.84 -0.47
C ASN A 344 -15.95 15.92 -0.23
N GLY A 345 -15.27 16.99 -0.62
CA GLY A 345 -13.88 17.25 -0.24
C GLY A 345 -13.75 17.63 1.24
N ASP A 346 -12.56 17.42 1.82
CA ASP A 346 -12.16 18.07 3.07
C ASP A 346 -12.00 19.58 2.84
N PHE A 347 -11.65 19.94 1.60
CA PHE A 347 -11.73 21.30 1.07
C PHE A 347 -12.51 21.30 -0.24
N ASN A 348 -13.50 22.18 -0.35
CA ASN A 348 -14.30 22.37 -1.56
C ASN A 348 -14.25 23.85 -1.94
N ALA A 349 -13.97 24.12 -3.21
CA ALA A 349 -14.01 25.47 -3.77
C ALA A 349 -14.82 25.50 -5.06
N GLY A 350 -15.48 26.63 -5.29
CA GLY A 350 -16.13 26.92 -6.55
C GLY A 350 -15.12 27.41 -7.61
N GLY A 351 -15.46 27.20 -8.87
CA GLY A 351 -14.94 28.03 -9.95
C GLY A 351 -15.50 29.45 -9.88
N SER A 352 -15.07 30.30 -10.80
CA SER A 352 -15.63 31.62 -11.01
C SER A 352 -16.69 31.58 -12.10
N ASN A 353 -17.71 32.42 -11.97
CA ASN A 353 -18.69 32.63 -13.02
C ASN A 353 -18.04 33.32 -14.23
N GLY A 354 -18.40 32.88 -15.43
CA GLY A 354 -18.07 33.61 -16.65
C GLY A 354 -18.86 34.92 -16.73
N GLN A 355 -18.27 35.97 -17.27
CA GLN A 355 -18.90 37.30 -17.38
C GLN A 355 -19.54 37.50 -18.74
N ALA A 356 -20.52 38.41 -18.84
CA ALA A 356 -21.06 38.82 -20.14
C ALA A 356 -20.05 39.69 -20.90
N GLY A 357 -20.16 39.72 -22.24
CA GLY A 357 -19.42 40.66 -23.08
C GLY A 357 -19.93 42.09 -22.93
N ILE A 358 -19.08 43.07 -23.30
CA ILE A 358 -19.44 44.49 -23.31
C ILE A 358 -18.97 45.15 -24.60
N SER A 359 -19.86 45.94 -25.20
CA SER A 359 -19.62 46.58 -26.50
C SER A 359 -19.19 45.55 -27.55
N ASN A 360 -17.94 45.63 -28.03
CA ASN A 360 -17.43 44.72 -29.05
C ASN A 360 -16.55 43.60 -28.48
N VAL A 361 -16.39 43.55 -27.15
CA VAL A 361 -15.53 42.60 -26.45
C VAL A 361 -16.37 41.46 -25.91
N GLY A 362 -15.91 40.23 -26.12
CA GLY A 362 -16.47 39.03 -25.54
C GLY A 362 -16.43 39.03 -24.02
N GLY A 363 -17.23 38.16 -23.41
CA GLY A 363 -17.21 37.98 -21.96
C GLY A 363 -15.91 37.33 -21.46
N ILE A 364 -15.54 37.63 -20.23
CA ILE A 364 -14.39 36.98 -19.57
C ILE A 364 -14.78 35.56 -19.17
N GLY A 365 -13.97 34.57 -19.54
CA GLY A 365 -14.11 33.18 -19.09
C GLY A 365 -13.78 33.02 -17.61
N GLY A 366 -14.59 32.26 -16.89
CA GLY A 366 -14.42 31.99 -15.46
C GLY A 366 -13.21 31.09 -15.17
N ALA A 367 -12.48 31.43 -14.11
CA ALA A 367 -11.34 30.65 -13.62
C ALA A 367 -11.81 29.45 -12.77
N ALA A 368 -11.15 28.30 -12.90
CA ALA A 368 -11.16 27.30 -11.83
C ALA A 368 -10.04 27.62 -10.84
N PRO A 369 -10.03 27.13 -9.59
CA PRO A 369 -8.86 27.26 -8.73
C PRO A 369 -7.61 26.78 -9.45
N LEU A 370 -6.56 27.61 -9.54
CA LEU A 370 -5.33 27.33 -10.32
C LEU A 370 -5.50 27.25 -11.86
N GLY A 371 -6.71 27.47 -12.40
CA GLY A 371 -6.99 27.64 -13.84
C GLY A 371 -7.38 29.09 -14.14
N GLY A 372 -6.60 29.80 -14.97
CA GLY A 372 -6.79 31.23 -15.22
C GLY A 372 -8.07 31.64 -15.97
N THR A 373 -8.25 32.95 -16.17
CA THR A 373 -9.33 33.55 -16.97
C THR A 373 -8.83 33.99 -18.36
N GLN A 374 -9.71 34.07 -19.35
CA GLN A 374 -9.39 34.59 -20.69
C GLN A 374 -10.44 35.59 -21.18
N ASN A 375 -10.07 36.50 -22.08
CA ASN A 375 -10.99 37.38 -22.81
C ASN A 375 -10.62 37.41 -24.32
N SER A 376 -11.55 37.79 -25.20
CA SER A 376 -11.31 38.04 -26.62
C SER A 376 -12.19 39.16 -27.17
N GLY A 377 -11.66 39.93 -28.13
CA GLY A 377 -12.43 40.91 -28.93
C GLY A 377 -12.91 40.38 -30.28
N THR A 378 -12.53 39.15 -30.64
CA THR A 378 -12.85 38.48 -31.90
C THR A 378 -13.24 37.02 -31.62
N THR A 379 -12.68 36.03 -32.31
CA THR A 379 -12.87 34.60 -31.98
C THR A 379 -12.51 34.33 -30.53
N ALA A 380 -13.38 33.62 -29.84
CA ALA A 380 -13.17 33.28 -28.44
C ALA A 380 -11.92 32.44 -28.22
N ASN A 381 -11.26 32.67 -27.08
CA ASN A 381 -10.15 31.87 -26.59
C ASN A 381 -10.67 30.67 -25.80
N SER A 382 -10.01 29.52 -25.97
CA SER A 382 -10.28 28.34 -25.16
C SER A 382 -9.98 28.58 -23.68
N GLY A 383 -10.63 27.81 -22.81
CA GLY A 383 -10.40 27.88 -21.37
C GLY A 383 -8.97 27.55 -20.98
N VAL A 384 -8.48 28.14 -19.88
CA VAL A 384 -7.16 27.83 -19.32
C VAL A 384 -7.23 26.53 -18.52
N PHE A 385 -6.33 25.60 -18.77
CA PHE A 385 -6.23 24.35 -18.02
C PHE A 385 -5.67 24.57 -16.60
N PRO A 386 -6.16 23.84 -15.58
CA PRO A 386 -7.31 22.93 -15.59
C PRO A 386 -8.64 23.67 -15.38
N GLY A 387 -9.71 23.17 -16.00
CA GLY A 387 -11.10 23.53 -15.67
C GLY A 387 -11.54 24.97 -15.96
N GLY A 388 -10.71 25.83 -16.55
CA GLY A 388 -11.11 27.20 -16.91
C GLY A 388 -12.18 27.23 -18.01
N GLY A 389 -13.13 28.16 -17.90
CA GLY A 389 -14.14 28.42 -18.91
C GLY A 389 -13.57 29.21 -20.10
N ALA A 390 -14.15 29.02 -21.29
CA ALA A 390 -13.76 29.76 -22.48
C ALA A 390 -14.11 31.26 -22.39
N SER A 391 -13.38 32.13 -23.08
CA SER A 391 -13.83 33.51 -23.25
C SER A 391 -15.06 33.57 -24.14
N GLY A 392 -15.87 34.61 -24.03
CA GLY A 392 -16.86 34.95 -25.05
C GLY A 392 -16.17 35.37 -26.35
N ALA A 393 -16.92 35.30 -27.44
CA ALA A 393 -16.55 35.85 -28.72
C ALA A 393 -16.95 37.33 -28.77
N GLY A 394 -16.06 38.19 -29.25
CA GLY A 394 -16.37 39.59 -29.50
C GLY A 394 -17.04 39.79 -30.86
N THR A 395 -17.23 41.05 -31.27
CA THR A 395 -17.79 41.41 -32.58
C THR A 395 -16.81 42.19 -33.47
N GLY A 396 -15.53 42.24 -33.04
CA GLY A 396 -14.46 42.95 -33.73
C GLY A 396 -14.54 44.48 -33.61
N PRO A 397 -13.53 45.22 -34.09
CA PRO A 397 -13.47 46.68 -33.92
C PRO A 397 -14.69 47.44 -34.47
N ALA A 398 -15.26 46.95 -35.57
CA ALA A 398 -16.44 47.55 -36.22
C ALA A 398 -17.78 47.10 -35.62
N GLY A 399 -17.77 46.15 -34.69
CA GLY A 399 -18.96 45.68 -33.98
C GLY A 399 -19.99 44.95 -34.85
N ASN A 400 -19.61 44.50 -36.05
CA ASN A 400 -20.52 44.03 -37.09
C ASN A 400 -20.22 42.60 -37.61
N THR A 401 -19.27 41.89 -36.99
CA THR A 401 -18.80 40.58 -37.45
C THR A 401 -19.07 39.50 -36.39
N ALA A 402 -19.69 38.40 -36.80
CA ALA A 402 -19.88 37.23 -35.93
C ALA A 402 -18.59 36.39 -35.88
N TYR A 403 -18.23 35.92 -34.69
CA TYR A 403 -17.07 35.08 -34.43
C TYR A 403 -17.46 33.84 -33.64
N ALA A 404 -16.73 32.75 -33.85
CA ALA A 404 -16.97 31.48 -33.15
C ALA A 404 -16.64 31.58 -31.66
N GLY A 405 -17.39 30.81 -30.87
CA GLY A 405 -17.14 30.59 -29.45
C GLY A 405 -15.91 29.71 -29.21
N GLY A 406 -15.54 29.56 -27.94
CA GLY A 406 -14.36 28.85 -27.49
C GLY A 406 -14.73 27.61 -26.70
N ALA A 407 -13.85 26.61 -26.70
CA ALA A 407 -14.03 25.40 -25.91
C ALA A 407 -13.52 25.59 -24.49
N GLY A 408 -14.21 25.05 -23.49
CA GLY A 408 -13.74 25.04 -22.10
C GLY A 408 -12.54 24.10 -21.92
N ALA A 409 -11.73 24.32 -20.88
CA ALA A 409 -10.67 23.39 -20.55
C ALA A 409 -11.21 22.13 -19.87
N ALA A 410 -10.59 20.99 -20.12
CA ALA A 410 -10.88 19.77 -19.38
C ALA A 410 -10.52 19.90 -17.90
N GLY A 411 -11.17 19.09 -17.07
CA GLY A 411 -10.81 18.89 -15.68
C GLY A 411 -9.48 18.16 -15.52
N PHE A 412 -9.12 17.88 -14.28
CA PHE A 412 -7.90 17.14 -13.95
C PHE A 412 -8.08 16.41 -12.63
N VAL A 413 -7.37 15.30 -12.44
CA VAL A 413 -7.34 14.57 -11.16
C VAL A 413 -5.90 14.22 -10.83
N ILE A 414 -5.48 14.47 -9.59
CA ILE A 414 -4.19 14.09 -9.04
C ILE A 414 -4.44 13.21 -7.82
N VAL A 415 -3.79 12.06 -7.76
CA VAL A 415 -3.84 11.15 -6.62
C VAL A 415 -2.42 11.03 -6.05
N ARG A 416 -2.29 11.22 -4.75
CA ARG A 416 -1.03 11.13 -3.99
C ARG A 416 -1.18 10.09 -2.90
N TRP A 417 -0.19 9.21 -2.71
CA TRP A 417 -0.25 8.15 -1.70
C TRP A 417 1.09 7.87 -1.03
#